data_AF-A0A1N6GQW8-F1
#
_entry.id   AF-A0A1N6GQW8-F1
#
_cell.length_a   1.000
_cell.length_b   1.000
_cell.length_c   1.000
_cell.angle_alpha   90.00
_cell.angle_beta   90.00
_cell.angle_gamma   90.00
#
_symmetry.space_group_name_H-M   'P 1'
#
loop_
_entity.id
_entity.type
_entity.pdbx_description
1 polymer ?
#
loop_
_entity_poly.entity_id
_entity_poly.type
_entity_poly.pdbx_seq_one_letter_code
_entity_poly.pdbx_strand_id
1 'polypeptide(L)' 'MATREFSKNPSKALREADAQPVLVTKYGHPIACVLSIESWNDLLAKVHNCDLLEQMSR' A
#
# COMPACT_ATOMS: atom_id res chain seq x y z
N MET A 1 -4.56 -4.09 -10.25
CA MET A 1 -3.84 -3.96 -11.54
C MET A 1 -3.02 -5.22 -11.79
N ALA A 2 -3.15 -5.85 -12.96
CA ALA A 2 -2.32 -7.03 -13.25
C ALA A 2 -0.85 -6.63 -13.48
N THR A 3 0.10 -7.48 -13.12
CA THR A 3 1.54 -7.21 -13.30
C THR A 3 1.91 -6.84 -14.72
N ARG A 4 1.30 -7.49 -15.72
CA ARG A 4 1.49 -7.17 -17.14
C ARG A 4 1.04 -5.74 -17.48
N GLU A 5 -0.05 -5.26 -16.91
CA GLU A 5 -0.55 -3.89 -17.11
C GLU A 5 0.34 -2.88 -16.39
N PHE A 6 0.76 -3.20 -15.17
CA PHE A 6 1.68 -2.40 -14.39
C PHE A 6 3.00 -2.20 -15.13
N SER A 7 3.60 -3.28 -15.66
CA SER A 7 4.85 -3.18 -16.45
C SER A 7 4.68 -2.37 -17.74
N LYS A 8 3.49 -2.40 -18.36
CA LYS A 8 3.22 -1.67 -19.59
C LYS A 8 3.04 -0.16 -19.36
N ASN A 9 2.51 0.24 -18.19
CA ASN A 9 2.28 1.65 -17.87
C ASN A 9 2.42 1.91 -16.35
N PRO A 10 3.65 1.89 -15.81
CA PRO A 10 3.87 2.08 -14.37
C PRO A 10 3.42 3.47 -13.92
N SER A 11 3.56 4.49 -14.77
CA SER A 11 3.13 5.86 -14.49
C SER A 11 1.62 6.00 -14.27
N LYS A 12 0.80 5.09 -14.82
CA LYS A 12 -0.64 5.05 -14.48
C LYS A 12 -0.83 4.61 -13.03
N ALA A 13 -0.15 3.54 -12.61
CA ALA A 13 -0.24 3.03 -11.25
C ALA A 13 0.26 4.06 -10.22
N LEU A 14 1.32 4.81 -10.53
CA LEU A 14 1.82 5.88 -9.67
C LEU A 14 0.80 7.02 -9.51
N ARG A 15 0.20 7.50 -10.61
CA ARG A 15 -0.83 8.54 -10.54
C ARG A 15 -2.10 8.09 -9.81
N GLU A 16 -2.47 6.82 -9.95
CA GLU A 16 -3.60 6.24 -9.19
C GLU A 16 -3.26 6.11 -7.71
N ALA A 17 -1.99 5.77 -7.38
CA ALA A 17 -1.49 5.63 -6.01
C ALA A 17 -1.51 6.93 -5.20
N ASP A 18 -1.51 8.10 -5.86
CA ASP A 18 -1.69 9.40 -5.20
C ASP A 18 -3.10 9.58 -4.62
N ALA A 19 -4.12 8.94 -5.22
CA ALA A 19 -5.50 9.02 -4.77
C ALA A 19 -5.91 7.83 -3.90
N GLN A 20 -5.42 6.63 -4.23
CA GLN A 20 -5.76 5.40 -3.51
C GLN A 20 -4.71 4.30 -3.73
N PRO A 21 -4.51 3.38 -2.75
CA PRO A 21 -3.60 2.25 -2.94
C PRO A 21 -3.94 1.40 -4.16
N VAL A 22 -2.92 1.04 -4.93
CA VAL A 22 -3.03 0.19 -6.12
C VAL A 22 -2.45 -1.19 -5.82
N LEU A 23 -3.32 -2.19 -5.76
CA LEU A 23 -2.91 -3.58 -5.62
C LEU A 23 -2.39 -4.14 -6.94
N VAL A 24 -1.16 -4.63 -6.95
CA VAL A 24 -0.55 -5.32 -8.09
C VAL A 24 -0.72 -6.82 -7.93
N THR A 25 -1.25 -7.47 -8.97
CA THR A 25 -1.58 -8.90 -8.94
C THR A 25 -0.86 -9.71 -10.03
N LYS A 26 -0.46 -10.94 -9.72
CA LYS A 26 0.10 -11.91 -10.68
C LYS A 26 -0.79 -13.15 -10.68
N TYR A 27 -1.34 -13.51 -11.84
CA TYR A 27 -2.30 -14.62 -11.98
C TYR A 27 -3.47 -14.52 -10.99
N GLY A 28 -3.99 -13.31 -10.77
CA GLY A 28 -5.08 -13.06 -9.83
C GLY A 28 -4.66 -12.94 -8.35
N HIS A 29 -3.43 -13.32 -8.01
CA HIS A 29 -2.94 -13.22 -6.63
C HIS A 29 -2.27 -11.87 -6.36
N PRO A 30 -2.56 -11.21 -5.22
CA PRO A 30 -1.87 -10.00 -4.82
C PRO A 30 -0.39 -10.29 -4.53
N ILE A 31 0.50 -9.45 -5.05
CA ILE A 31 1.95 -9.60 -4.83
C ILE A 31 2.63 -8.33 -4.31
N ALA A 32 2.02 -7.17 -4.53
CA ALA A 32 2.55 -5.88 -4.07
C ALA A 32 1.41 -4.87 -3.99
N CYS A 33 1.62 -3.81 -3.19
CA CYS A 33 0.73 -2.66 -3.13
C CYS A 33 1.54 -1.40 -3.35
N VAL A 34 1.09 -0.53 -4.25
CA VAL A 34 1.66 0.79 -4.48
C VAL A 34 0.79 1.81 -3.79
N LEU A 35 1.38 2.71 -3.04
CA LEU A 35 0.69 3.75 -2.27
C LEU A 35 1.60 4.97 -2.18
N SER A 36 1.01 6.13 -1.84
CA SER A 36 1.80 7.33 -1.57
C SER A 36 2.67 7.15 -0.31
N ILE A 37 3.75 7.92 -0.24
CA ILE A 37 4.67 7.90 0.91
C ILE A 37 3.94 8.38 2.17
N GLU A 38 3.07 9.37 2.04
CA GLU A 38 2.23 9.91 3.11
C GLU A 38 1.33 8.81 3.68
N SER A 39 0.65 8.07 2.81
CA SER A 39 -0.23 6.96 3.21
C SER A 39 0.55 5.86 3.94
N TRP A 40 1.78 5.58 3.52
CA TRP A 40 2.65 4.61 4.19
C TRP A 40 3.07 5.08 5.59
N ASN A 41 3.47 6.34 5.72
CA ASN A 41 3.84 6.92 7.00
C ASN A 41 2.66 6.95 7.98
N ASP A 42 1.46 7.29 7.51
CA ASP A 42 0.25 7.25 8.31
C ASP A 42 -0.08 5.83 8.79
N LEU A 43 0.13 4.82 7.93
CA LEU A 43 -0.06 3.42 8.29
C LEU A 43 0.93 2.99 9.38
N LEU A 44 2.22 3.32 9.22
CA LEU A 44 3.24 3.01 10.22
C LEU A 44 2.95 3.67 11.57
N ALA A 45 2.55 4.94 11.56
CA ALA A 45 2.16 5.65 12.77
C ALA A 45 0.98 4.97 13.48
N LYS A 46 -0.02 4.50 12.74
CA LYS A 46 -1.16 3.76 13.30
C LYS A 46 -0.73 2.45 13.94
N VAL A 47 0.12 1.66 13.26
CA VAL A 47 0.63 0.38 13.80
C VAL A 47 1.40 0.62 15.10
N HIS A 48 2.33 1.59 15.12
CA HIS A 48 3.07 1.93 16.33
C HIS A 48 2.18 2.37 17.49
N ASN A 49 1.13 3.15 17.21
CA ASN A 49 0.17 3.56 18.24
C ASN A 49 -0.65 2.38 18.77
N CYS A 50 -1.05 1.44 17.91
CA CYS A 50 -1.73 0.23 18.35
C CYS A 50 -0.83 -0.62 19.27
N ASP A 51 0.43 -0.83 18.89
CA ASP A 51 1.39 -1.59 19.70
C ASP A 51 1.59 -0.93 21.09
N LEU A 52 1.69 0.40 21.13
CA LEU A 52 1.78 1.17 22.38
C LEU A 52 0.55 1.00 23.26
N LEU A 53 -0.65 1.07 22.68
CA LEU A 53 -1.90 0.87 23.41
C LEU A 53 -2.02 -0.56 23.96
N GLU A 54 -1.59 -1.56 23.19
CA GLU A 54 -1.55 -2.95 23.65
C GLU A 54 -0.57 -3.14 24.80
N GLN A 55 0.59 -2.48 24.77
CA GLN A 55 1.56 -2.52 25.86
C GLN A 55 1.07 -1.83 27.13
N MET A 56 0.42 -0.66 27.02
CA MET A 56 -0.15 0.06 28.17
C MET A 56 -1.35 -0.66 28.82
N SER A 57 -1.98 -1.59 28.11
CA SER A 57 -3.11 -2.37 28.62
C SER A 57 -2.68 -3.63 29.39
N ARG A 58 -1.36 -3.89 29.53
CA ARG A 58 -0.78 -5.00 30.30
C ARG A 58 -0.20 -4.51 31.62
#